data_AF-M1B3B5-F1
#
_entry.id   AF-M1B3B5-F1
#
_cell.length_a   1.000
_cell.length_b   1.000
_cell.length_c   1.000
_cell.angle_alpha   90.00
_cell.angle_beta   90.00
_cell.angle_gamma   90.00
#
_symmetry.space_group_name_H-M   'P 1'
#
loop_
_entity.id
_entity.type
_entity.pdbx_description
1 polymer ?
#
loop_
_entity_poly.entity_id
_entity_poly.type
_entity_poly.pdbx_seq_one_letter_code
_entity_poly.pdbx_strand_id
1 'polypeptide(L)'
;MRLALAPAVLASIYRDLGSLKQAMIMASSEVPGRNGDSFDIHKLSLWSPLFFVQVWVWERIVSLQPERAQNYNIVSGVRIGRWHNVKQTGVINVRTTIDSSGEFFLWRPYALAVEGWSIPKFYKDKEEWTIVGGQNLDQEMESFVRCLRVSELVGLNCQEPYRPNRVAMQFGYDQDFPKWMI
;
A
#
# COMPACT_ATOMS: atom_id res chain seq x y z
N MET A 1 14.71 -4.84 23.12
CA MET A 1 14.19 -5.59 21.94
C MET A 1 13.27 -4.67 21.16
N ARG A 2 13.59 -4.31 19.92
CA ARG A 2 12.70 -3.57 19.00
C ARG A 2 12.08 -4.58 18.04
N LEU A 3 10.77 -4.77 18.09
CA LEU A 3 10.08 -5.70 17.19
C LEU A 3 9.71 -4.95 15.89
N ALA A 4 10.22 -5.40 14.76
CA ALA A 4 9.83 -4.86 13.45
C ALA A 4 8.50 -5.50 13.03
N LEU A 5 7.38 -4.83 13.31
CA LEU A 5 6.05 -5.35 13.00
C LEU A 5 5.69 -5.20 11.51
N ALA A 6 6.31 -4.23 10.82
CA ALA A 6 5.97 -3.88 9.44
C ALA A 6 6.07 -5.05 8.44
N PRO A 7 7.15 -5.87 8.41
CA PRO A 7 7.22 -7.01 7.48
C PRO A 7 6.12 -8.04 7.71
N ALA A 8 5.81 -8.33 8.99
CA ALA A 8 4.77 -9.31 9.33
C ALA A 8 3.36 -8.81 8.97
N VAL A 9 3.09 -7.52 9.20
CA VAL A 9 1.83 -6.89 8.79
C VAL A 9 1.72 -6.87 7.26
N LEU A 10 2.78 -6.51 6.55
CA LEU A 10 2.78 -6.47 5.08
C LEU A 10 2.58 -7.86 4.48
N ALA A 11 3.20 -8.90 5.04
CA ALA A 11 2.96 -10.29 4.66
C ALA A 11 1.48 -10.67 4.79
N SER A 12 0.85 -10.32 5.92
CA SER A 12 -0.58 -10.60 6.13
C SER A 12 -1.48 -9.90 5.10
N ILE A 13 -1.16 -8.65 4.75
CA ILE A 13 -1.89 -7.89 3.73
C ILE A 13 -1.74 -8.56 2.37
N TYR A 14 -0.54 -8.96 1.98
CA TYR A 14 -0.29 -9.60 0.68
C TYR A 14 -1.04 -10.93 0.55
N ARG A 15 -1.00 -11.77 1.59
CA ARG A 15 -1.74 -13.03 1.67
C ARG A 15 -3.25 -12.82 1.48
N ASP A 16 -3.80 -11.86 2.22
CA ASP A 16 -5.23 -11.59 2.23
C ASP A 16 -5.70 -10.95 0.90
N LEU A 17 -4.89 -10.06 0.31
CA LEU A 17 -5.14 -9.54 -1.05
C LEU A 17 -5.07 -10.65 -2.10
N GLY A 18 -4.15 -11.61 -1.95
CA GLY A 18 -4.07 -12.81 -2.78
C GLY A 18 -5.33 -13.66 -2.67
N SER A 19 -5.81 -13.88 -1.45
CA SER A 19 -7.06 -14.62 -1.16
C SER A 19 -8.27 -13.90 -1.74
N LEU A 20 -8.36 -12.58 -1.59
CA LEU A 20 -9.41 -11.74 -2.18
C LEU A 20 -9.40 -11.82 -3.71
N LYS A 21 -8.22 -11.79 -4.33
CA LYS A 21 -8.07 -11.94 -5.79
C LYS A 21 -8.60 -13.30 -6.26
N GLN A 22 -8.23 -14.40 -5.59
CA GLN A 22 -8.72 -15.73 -5.95
C GLN A 22 -10.24 -15.85 -5.80
N ALA A 23 -10.77 -15.32 -4.70
CA ALA A 23 -12.21 -15.25 -4.46
C ALA A 23 -12.94 -14.51 -5.59
N MET A 24 -12.42 -13.36 -6.02
CA MET A 24 -12.99 -12.60 -7.14
C MET A 24 -12.96 -13.37 -8.47
N ILE A 25 -11.85 -14.05 -8.77
CA ILE A 25 -11.73 -14.88 -9.97
C ILE A 25 -12.77 -16.00 -9.94
N MET A 26 -12.88 -16.72 -8.83
CA MET A 26 -13.85 -17.80 -8.65
C MET A 26 -15.30 -17.32 -8.76
N ALA A 27 -15.61 -16.15 -8.18
CA ALA A 27 -16.95 -15.56 -8.27
C ALA A 27 -17.30 -15.09 -9.70
N SER A 28 -16.29 -14.68 -10.48
CA SER A 28 -16.47 -14.24 -11.87
C SER A 28 -16.51 -15.36 -12.90
N SER A 29 -15.94 -16.53 -12.57
CA SER A 29 -16.02 -17.71 -13.43
C SER A 29 -17.38 -18.37 -13.25
N GLU A 30 -18.25 -18.28 -14.26
CA GLU A 30 -19.56 -18.97 -14.32
C GLU A 30 -19.47 -20.52 -14.33
N VAL A 31 -18.29 -21.09 -14.09
CA VAL A 31 -18.08 -22.54 -14.11
C VAL A 31 -18.61 -23.11 -12.80
N PRO A 32 -19.71 -23.89 -12.80
CA PRO A 32 -20.12 -24.61 -11.61
C PRO A 32 -18.97 -25.54 -11.24
N GLY A 33 -18.53 -25.51 -9.98
CA GLY A 33 -17.60 -26.51 -9.50
C GLY A 33 -18.13 -27.92 -9.85
N ARG A 34 -17.23 -28.89 -10.04
CA ARG A 34 -17.58 -30.29 -10.36
C ARG A 34 -18.67 -30.92 -9.45
N ASN A 35 -18.95 -30.30 -8.30
CA ASN A 35 -19.93 -30.72 -7.30
C ASN A 35 -21.12 -29.75 -7.11
N GLY A 36 -21.30 -28.73 -7.95
CA GLY A 36 -22.41 -27.76 -7.83
C GLY A 36 -22.28 -26.75 -6.67
N ASP A 37 -21.18 -26.76 -5.93
CA ASP A 37 -20.89 -25.76 -4.89
C ASP A 37 -20.50 -24.43 -5.55
N SER A 38 -21.36 -23.42 -5.41
CA SER A 38 -21.02 -22.04 -5.76
C SER A 38 -20.06 -21.46 -4.73
N PHE A 39 -19.08 -20.67 -5.17
CA PHE A 39 -18.16 -20.00 -4.26
C PHE A 39 -18.92 -18.94 -3.46
N ASP A 40 -19.11 -19.18 -2.16
CA ASP A 40 -19.75 -18.25 -1.24
C ASP A 40 -18.73 -17.22 -0.74
N ILE A 41 -18.80 -16.01 -1.30
CA ILE A 41 -17.94 -14.88 -0.92
C ILE A 41 -18.08 -14.50 0.57
N HIS A 42 -19.22 -14.80 1.22
CA HIS A 42 -19.41 -14.53 2.64
C HIS A 42 -18.55 -15.40 3.54
N LYS A 43 -17.98 -16.50 3.02
CA LYS A 43 -17.02 -17.34 3.74
C LYS A 43 -15.59 -16.78 3.72
N LEU A 44 -15.32 -15.73 2.96
CA LEU A 44 -14.01 -15.09 2.91
C LEU A 44 -13.72 -14.35 4.22
N SER A 45 -12.73 -14.83 4.96
CA SER A 45 -12.27 -14.20 6.20
C SER A 45 -10.90 -13.54 5.98
N LEU A 46 -10.85 -12.22 6.10
CA LEU A 46 -9.63 -11.42 6.00
C LEU A 46 -9.26 -10.89 7.40
N TRP A 47 -8.01 -11.05 7.78
CA TRP A 47 -7.51 -10.73 9.13
C TRP A 47 -6.46 -9.62 9.12
N SER A 48 -5.95 -9.28 7.95
CA SER A 48 -4.96 -8.23 7.77
C SER A 48 -5.59 -6.84 7.95
N PRO A 49 -4.79 -5.86 8.40
CA PRO A 49 -5.26 -4.48 8.54
C PRO A 49 -5.37 -3.79 7.16
N LEU A 50 -6.40 -4.15 6.38
CA LEU A 50 -6.64 -3.59 5.04
C LEU A 50 -6.86 -2.07 5.03
N PHE A 51 -7.05 -1.46 6.20
CA PHE A 51 -7.03 0.00 6.36
C PHE A 51 -5.74 0.64 5.78
N PHE A 52 -4.58 -0.03 5.85
CA PHE A 52 -3.37 0.49 5.20
C PHE A 52 -3.51 0.59 3.67
N VAL A 53 -4.20 -0.38 3.05
CA VAL A 53 -4.49 -0.38 1.62
C VAL A 53 -5.48 0.72 1.29
N GLN A 54 -6.52 0.89 2.12
CA GLN A 54 -7.50 1.96 1.97
C GLN A 54 -6.86 3.36 2.03
N VAL A 55 -6.00 3.61 3.02
CA VAL A 55 -5.25 4.87 3.11
C VAL A 55 -4.32 5.05 1.90
N TRP A 56 -3.64 3.98 1.47
CA TRP A 56 -2.79 4.04 0.27
C TRP A 56 -3.58 4.50 -0.96
N VAL A 57 -4.83 4.04 -1.10
CA VAL A 57 -5.73 4.46 -2.19
C VAL A 57 -6.11 5.93 -2.02
N TRP A 58 -6.57 6.35 -0.84
CA TRP A 58 -6.99 7.73 -0.57
C TRP A 58 -5.88 8.76 -0.76
N GLU A 59 -4.63 8.42 -0.45
CA GLU A 59 -3.50 9.33 -0.66
C GLU A 59 -3.07 9.46 -2.12
N ARG A 60 -3.49 8.53 -2.99
CA ARG A 60 -3.03 8.46 -4.39
C ARG A 60 -4.12 8.78 -5.39
N ILE A 61 -5.37 8.52 -5.04
CA ILE A 61 -6.54 8.75 -5.87
C ILE A 61 -7.43 9.75 -5.15
N VAL A 62 -7.21 11.03 -5.42
CA VAL A 62 -7.88 12.15 -4.73
C VAL A 62 -9.41 12.06 -4.88
N SER A 63 -9.90 11.57 -6.02
CA SER A 63 -11.34 11.37 -6.27
C SER A 63 -11.99 10.31 -5.38
N LEU A 64 -11.21 9.40 -4.78
CA LEU A 64 -11.67 8.41 -3.80
C LEU A 64 -11.50 8.90 -2.36
N GLN A 65 -10.92 10.08 -2.16
CA GLN A 65 -10.69 10.63 -0.84
C GLN A 65 -12.05 10.98 -0.20
N PRO A 66 -12.33 10.53 1.03
CA PRO A 66 -13.52 10.95 1.75
C PRO A 66 -13.43 12.42 2.12
N GLU A 67 -14.59 13.06 2.25
CA GLU A 67 -14.68 14.41 2.79
C GLU A 67 -14.08 14.43 4.20
N ARG A 68 -13.06 15.25 4.40
CA ARG A 68 -12.38 15.36 5.69
C ARG A 68 -13.27 16.19 6.62
N ALA A 69 -13.67 15.62 7.75
CA ALA A 69 -14.11 16.43 8.88
C ALA A 69 -12.93 17.35 9.27
N GLN A 70 -13.12 18.67 9.26
CA GLN A 70 -12.03 19.65 9.44
C GLN A 70 -11.36 19.63 10.83
N ASN A 71 -11.76 18.71 11.73
CA ASN A 71 -11.37 18.70 13.13
C ASN A 71 -10.47 17.51 13.46
N TYR A 72 -9.18 17.58 13.08
CA TYR A 72 -8.19 16.64 13.59
C TYR A 72 -7.22 17.38 14.51
N ASN A 73 -7.17 16.94 15.76
CA ASN A 73 -6.03 17.23 16.62
C ASN A 73 -4.83 16.45 16.05
N ILE A 74 -3.99 17.13 15.26
CA ILE A 74 -2.72 16.64 14.70
C ILE A 74 -1.67 16.48 15.82
N VAL A 75 -2.04 15.83 16.92
CA VAL A 75 -1.22 15.77 18.13
C VAL A 75 -0.16 14.65 18.04
N SER A 76 -0.34 13.66 17.14
CA SER A 76 0.56 12.50 17.07
C SER A 76 1.77 12.66 16.13
N GLY A 77 1.74 13.61 15.18
CA GLY A 77 2.79 13.74 14.14
C GLY A 77 2.87 12.56 13.16
N VAL A 78 1.97 11.57 13.24
CA VAL A 78 1.95 10.40 12.35
C VAL A 78 0.94 10.61 11.23
N ARG A 79 1.41 10.66 9.97
CA ARG A 79 0.60 10.96 8.79
C ARG A 79 -0.67 10.10 8.64
N ILE A 80 -0.59 8.79 8.94
CA ILE A 80 -1.75 7.89 8.84
C ILE A 80 -2.88 8.28 9.81
N GLY A 81 -2.55 8.94 10.93
CA GLY A 81 -3.53 9.40 11.92
C GLY A 81 -4.56 10.38 11.36
N ARG A 82 -4.25 11.04 10.23
CA ARG A 82 -5.17 11.95 9.52
C ARG A 82 -6.36 11.24 8.89
N TRP A 83 -6.27 9.91 8.74
CA TRP A 83 -7.33 9.06 8.22
C TRP A 83 -8.10 8.34 9.33
N HIS A 84 -7.77 8.62 10.59
CA HIS A 84 -8.44 8.01 11.73
C HIS A 84 -9.92 8.40 11.76
N ASN A 85 -10.80 7.40 11.88
CA ASN A 85 -12.26 7.56 11.88
C ASN A 85 -12.86 8.25 10.66
N VAL A 86 -12.10 8.42 9.58
CA VAL A 86 -12.62 8.92 8.32
C VAL A 86 -13.50 7.83 7.70
N LYS A 87 -14.75 8.17 7.41
CA LYS A 87 -15.72 7.27 6.80
C LYS A 87 -16.00 7.73 5.39
N GLN A 88 -16.04 6.79 4.45
CA GLN A 88 -16.56 7.06 3.12
C GLN A 88 -18.06 7.33 3.24
N THR A 89 -18.49 8.52 2.82
CA THR A 89 -19.90 8.86 2.68
C THR A 89 -20.31 8.71 1.22
N GLY A 90 -21.54 8.23 1.00
CA GLY A 90 -22.09 8.03 -0.35
C GLY A 90 -21.63 6.74 -1.04
N VAL A 91 -22.30 6.43 -2.16
CA VAL A 91 -21.94 5.31 -3.04
C VAL A 91 -20.99 5.82 -4.11
N ILE A 92 -19.75 5.35 -4.09
CA ILE A 92 -18.76 5.65 -5.14
C ILE A 92 -18.57 4.43 -6.01
N ASN A 93 -18.67 4.62 -7.33
CA ASN A 93 -18.27 3.60 -8.29
C ASN A 93 -16.74 3.54 -8.38
N VAL A 94 -16.14 2.76 -7.49
CA VAL A 94 -14.68 2.63 -7.34
C VAL A 94 -14.01 2.28 -8.67
N ARG A 95 -14.62 1.40 -9.48
CA ARG A 95 -14.06 0.97 -10.77
C ARG A 95 -13.92 2.15 -11.72
N THR A 96 -15.03 2.85 -11.98
CA THR A 96 -15.02 3.99 -12.89
C THR A 96 -14.08 5.09 -12.41
N THR A 97 -14.04 5.35 -11.10
CA THR A 97 -13.12 6.33 -10.54
C THR A 97 -11.66 5.93 -10.75
N ILE A 98 -11.28 4.66 -10.52
CA ILE A 98 -9.90 4.21 -10.77
C ILE A 98 -9.56 4.34 -12.26
N ASP A 99 -10.44 3.89 -13.15
CA ASP A 99 -10.23 3.92 -14.60
C ASP A 99 -10.01 5.35 -15.12
N SER A 100 -10.66 6.35 -14.51
CA SER A 100 -10.51 7.77 -14.87
C SER A 100 -9.39 8.51 -14.13
N SER A 101 -8.73 7.88 -13.14
CA SER A 101 -7.79 8.58 -12.24
C SER A 101 -6.34 8.55 -12.71
N GLY A 102 -6.04 7.99 -13.89
CA GLY A 102 -4.67 7.85 -14.38
C GLY A 102 -3.87 9.17 -14.37
N GLU A 103 -4.47 10.26 -14.84
CA GLU A 103 -3.84 11.59 -14.87
C GLU A 103 -3.72 12.24 -13.48
N PHE A 104 -4.62 11.89 -12.56
CA PHE A 104 -4.70 12.46 -11.21
C PHE A 104 -4.00 11.59 -10.15
N PHE A 105 -3.38 10.49 -10.56
CA PHE A 105 -2.71 9.57 -9.66
C PHE A 105 -1.46 10.20 -9.06
N LEU A 106 -1.42 10.33 -7.73
CA LEU A 106 -0.26 10.87 -7.03
C LEU A 106 0.76 9.76 -6.77
N TRP A 107 1.86 9.74 -7.51
CA TRP A 107 2.91 8.73 -7.36
C TRP A 107 3.63 8.80 -6.00
N ARG A 108 3.93 10.02 -5.53
CA ARG A 108 4.80 10.27 -4.36
C ARG A 108 4.11 11.15 -3.29
N PRO A 109 2.97 10.72 -2.71
CA PRO A 109 2.23 11.55 -1.76
C PRO A 109 3.04 11.90 -0.50
N TYR A 110 3.99 11.04 -0.10
CA TYR A 110 4.84 11.24 1.09
C TYR A 110 5.95 12.27 0.90
N ALA A 111 6.24 12.68 -0.34
CA ALA A 111 7.15 13.78 -0.65
C ALA A 111 6.44 15.15 -0.64
N LEU A 112 5.11 15.18 -0.51
CA LEU A 112 4.34 16.42 -0.45
C LEU A 112 4.32 16.97 0.97
N ALA A 113 4.49 18.28 1.08
CA ALA A 113 4.30 19.00 2.34
C ALA A 113 2.82 18.95 2.71
N VAL A 114 2.53 18.40 3.88
CA VAL A 114 1.17 18.37 4.41
C VAL A 114 1.20 18.73 5.88
N GLU A 115 0.16 19.42 6.35
CA GLU A 115 0.05 19.82 7.76
C GLU A 115 0.25 18.64 8.71
N GLY A 116 1.16 18.81 9.68
CA GLY A 116 1.51 17.77 10.65
C GLY A 116 2.45 16.67 10.14
N TRP A 117 2.93 16.76 8.90
CA TRP A 117 3.86 15.80 8.32
C TRP A 117 5.21 16.48 8.03
N SER A 118 6.27 15.99 8.68
CA SER A 118 7.63 16.30 8.29
C SER A 118 8.05 15.37 7.15
N ILE A 119 8.39 15.94 5.99
CA ILE A 119 8.91 15.17 4.87
C ILE A 119 10.21 14.48 5.31
N PRO A 120 10.34 13.15 5.13
CA PRO A 120 11.56 12.43 5.44
C PRO A 120 12.78 13.03 4.75
N LYS A 121 13.91 13.12 5.45
CA LYS A 121 15.14 13.80 4.97
C LYS A 121 15.76 13.13 3.74
N PHE A 122 15.41 11.86 3.50
CA PHE A 122 15.86 11.12 2.33
C PHE A 122 15.13 11.50 1.04
N TYR A 123 14.02 12.27 1.12
CA TYR A 123 13.47 12.93 -0.06
C TYR A 123 14.23 14.23 -0.32
N LYS A 124 15.17 14.18 -1.27
CA LYS A 124 16.00 15.31 -1.69
C LYS A 124 15.58 15.79 -3.08
N ASP A 125 15.76 17.08 -3.34
CA ASP A 125 15.51 17.69 -4.65
C ASP A 125 16.54 17.25 -5.71
N LYS A 126 17.74 16.87 -5.25
CA LYS A 126 18.83 16.38 -6.08
C LYS A 126 19.16 14.94 -5.71
N GLU A 127 19.48 14.15 -6.72
CA GLU A 127 19.96 12.78 -6.54
C GLU A 127 21.28 12.77 -5.75
N GLU A 128 21.41 11.80 -4.85
CA GLU A 128 22.60 11.63 -4.03
C GLU A 128 22.91 10.15 -3.86
N TRP A 129 24.21 9.81 -3.95
CA TRP A 129 24.69 8.45 -3.72
C TRP A 129 25.05 8.28 -2.24
N THR A 130 24.57 7.19 -1.63
CA THR A 130 24.92 6.84 -0.26
C THR A 130 25.24 5.35 -0.14
N ILE A 131 26.13 4.99 0.78
CA ILE A 131 26.52 3.60 1.03
C ILE A 131 25.62 3.02 2.12
N VAL A 132 24.83 2.01 1.75
CA VAL A 132 23.95 1.30 2.67
C VAL A 132 24.80 0.48 3.65
N GLY A 133 24.60 0.66 4.96
CA GLY A 133 25.34 -0.06 6.01
C GLY A 133 26.68 0.58 6.43
N GLY A 134 26.98 1.80 5.96
CA GLY A 134 28.08 2.60 6.50
C GLY A 134 27.78 3.15 7.90
N GLN A 135 28.81 3.50 8.66
CA GLN A 135 28.70 4.01 10.05
C GLN A 135 27.85 5.28 10.21
N ASN A 136 27.58 6.01 9.11
CA ASN A 136 26.88 7.30 9.11
C ASN A 136 25.50 7.26 8.46
N LEU A 137 24.97 6.09 8.09
CA LEU A 137 23.64 6.03 7.47
C LEU A 137 22.56 6.26 8.51
N ASP A 138 21.69 7.24 8.24
CA ASP A 138 20.54 7.52 9.08
C ASP A 138 19.58 6.30 9.16
N GLN A 139 19.05 6.03 10.35
CA GLN A 139 18.18 4.85 10.58
C GLN A 139 16.90 4.88 9.72
N GLU A 140 16.38 6.08 9.42
CA GLU A 140 15.21 6.27 8.56
C GLU A 140 15.54 5.88 7.12
N MET A 141 16.70 6.32 6.64
CA MET A 141 17.22 5.97 5.30
C MET A 141 17.48 4.46 5.18
N GLU A 142 18.06 3.83 6.20
CA GLU A 142 18.26 2.38 6.20
C GLU A 142 16.92 1.63 6.11
N SER A 143 15.92 2.08 6.87
CA SER A 143 14.57 1.50 6.85
C SER A 143 13.91 1.67 5.49
N PHE A 144 14.07 2.84 4.85
CA PHE A 144 13.57 3.11 3.51
C PHE A 144 14.21 2.19 2.47
N VAL A 145 15.54 2.04 2.49
CA VAL A 145 16.27 1.14 1.57
C VAL A 145 15.79 -0.30 1.72
N ARG A 146 15.53 -0.77 2.94
CA ARG A 146 14.96 -2.11 3.17
C ARG A 146 13.59 -2.28 2.50
N CYS A 147 12.76 -1.23 2.47
CA CYS A 147 11.48 -1.23 1.76
C CYS A 147 11.64 -1.26 0.23
N LEU A 148 12.78 -0.89 -0.33
CA LEU A 148 13.03 -0.96 -1.77
C LEU A 148 13.61 -2.30 -2.22
N ARG A 149 14.06 -3.14 -1.28
CA ARG A 149 14.74 -4.38 -1.60
C ARG A 149 13.76 -5.52 -1.84
N VAL A 150 13.94 -6.20 -2.97
CA VAL A 150 13.28 -7.50 -3.23
C VAL A 150 13.65 -8.46 -2.11
N SER A 151 12.64 -9.02 -1.48
CA SER A 151 12.80 -9.87 -0.31
C SER A 151 11.59 -10.76 -0.12
N GLU A 152 11.63 -11.56 0.94
CA GLU A 152 10.53 -12.39 1.36
C GLU A 152 10.01 -11.88 2.70
N LEU A 153 8.71 -11.61 2.77
CA LEU A 153 8.08 -11.11 3.98
C LEU A 153 7.68 -12.30 4.84
N VAL A 154 8.21 -12.35 6.06
CA VAL A 154 7.86 -13.38 7.04
C VAL A 154 6.81 -12.79 7.99
N GLY A 155 5.58 -13.29 7.85
CA GLY A 155 4.47 -13.03 8.75
C GLY A 155 4.32 -14.11 9.82
N LEU A 156 3.35 -13.93 10.71
CA LEU A 156 3.10 -14.86 11.82
C LEU A 156 2.81 -16.29 11.33
N ASN A 157 2.05 -16.43 10.23
CA ASN A 157 1.63 -17.70 9.64
C ASN A 157 1.63 -17.64 8.10
N CYS A 158 2.48 -16.80 7.50
CA CYS A 158 2.53 -16.64 6.05
C CYS A 158 3.89 -16.13 5.58
N GLN A 159 4.20 -16.42 4.33
CA GLN A 159 5.42 -16.01 3.68
C GLN A 159 5.04 -15.50 2.29
N GLU A 160 5.33 -14.23 2.02
CA GLU A 160 4.88 -13.57 0.78
C GLU A 160 6.06 -12.94 0.04
N PRO A 161 6.17 -13.12 -1.29
CA PRO A 161 7.23 -12.51 -2.07
C PRO A 161 7.01 -11.00 -2.20
N TYR A 162 7.99 -10.20 -1.77
CA TYR A 162 7.96 -8.75 -1.88
C TYR A 162 8.80 -8.26 -3.06
N ARG A 163 8.12 -7.61 -4.01
CA ARG A 163 8.68 -7.16 -5.28
C ARG A 163 8.41 -5.66 -5.50
N PRO A 164 9.01 -4.77 -4.71
CA PRO A 164 8.78 -3.32 -4.78
C PRO A 164 9.24 -2.71 -6.12
N ASN A 165 10.20 -3.33 -6.79
CA ASN A 165 10.65 -3.00 -8.15
C ASN A 165 9.51 -2.95 -9.18
N ARG A 166 8.43 -3.70 -8.96
CA ARG A 166 7.24 -3.69 -9.84
C ARG A 166 6.34 -2.47 -9.67
N VAL A 167 6.59 -1.64 -8.66
CA VAL A 167 5.85 -0.40 -8.36
C VAL A 167 6.82 0.73 -8.01
N ALA A 168 8.03 0.71 -8.57
CA ALA A 168 9.14 1.56 -8.13
C ALA A 168 8.92 3.06 -8.34
N MET A 169 8.05 3.43 -9.31
CA MET A 169 7.66 4.82 -9.55
C MET A 169 7.06 5.49 -8.32
N GLN A 170 6.43 4.72 -7.42
CA GLN A 170 5.88 5.24 -6.16
C GLN A 170 6.95 5.73 -5.18
N PHE A 171 8.19 5.27 -5.38
CA PHE A 171 9.36 5.67 -4.62
C PHE A 171 10.22 6.69 -5.39
N GLY A 172 9.88 7.01 -6.65
CA GLY A 172 10.64 7.90 -7.52
C GLY A 172 11.75 7.21 -8.31
N TYR A 173 11.67 5.89 -8.51
CA TYR A 173 12.60 5.12 -9.33
C TYR A 173 11.90 4.55 -10.57
N ASP A 174 12.69 4.19 -11.58
CA ASP A 174 12.20 3.48 -12.75
C ASP A 174 11.64 2.10 -12.35
N GLN A 175 10.45 1.80 -12.85
CA GLN A 175 9.75 0.56 -12.58
C GLN A 175 10.15 -0.52 -13.58
N ASP A 176 10.29 -1.75 -13.10
CA ASP A 176 10.53 -2.90 -13.97
C ASP A 176 9.36 -3.10 -14.94
N PHE A 177 9.69 -3.19 -16.23
CA PHE A 177 8.70 -3.56 -17.22
C PHE A 177 8.29 -5.03 -17.01
N PRO A 178 6.98 -5.34 -17.08
CA PRO A 178 6.52 -6.71 -17.17
C PRO A 178 7.21 -7.42 -18.33
N LYS A 179 7.60 -8.68 -18.11
CA LYS A 179 8.30 -9.52 -19.11
C LYS A 179 7.58 -9.70 -20.45
N TRP A 180 6.29 -9.35 -20.53
CA TRP A 180 5.51 -9.41 -21.78
C TRP A 180 5.60 -8.13 -22.61
N MET A 181 6.23 -7.07 -22.09
CA MET A 181 6.49 -5.81 -22.80
C MET A 181 7.92 -5.71 -23.37
N ILE A 182 8.76 -6.75 -23.17
CA ILE A 182 10.14 -6.87 -23.66
C ILE A 182 10.19 -8.10 -24.57
#